data_AF-Q4CTS3-F1
#
_entry.id   AF-Q4CTS3-F1
#
_cell.length_a   1.000
_cell.length_b   1.000
_cell.length_c   1.000
_cell.angle_alpha   90.00
_cell.angle_beta   90.00
_cell.angle_gamma   90.00
#
_symmetry.space_group_name_H-M   'P 1'
#
loop_
_entity.id
_entity.type
_entity.pdbx_description
1 polymer ?
#
loop_
_entity_poly.entity_id
_entity_poly.type
_entity_poly.pdbx_seq_one_letter_code
_entity_poly.pdbx_strand_id
1 'polypeptide(L)'
;LPSWWGIGAGVPSGDSPLIIGLENGDVGRARPGVVSVLVPRSSENLASLDVDWLNGHRGPVQNVDTSPFFHNLCLTCSSDGSVHFYNALERSPLATLEPSAETKHFLYAAQFSPFRPSVLAVVSRSSFLHIYDLQKSQLKPIASIEAGVDGAPVLCSAFNHVSPEWLATGDARGCVRLWRLPSTLIQTTDLERAAVRGSHGRESGENVVRSLWGFAP
;
A
#
# COMPACT_ATOMS: atom_id res chain seq x y z
N LEU A 1 -50.25 7.18 10.62
CA LEU A 1 -49.18 6.58 9.79
C LEU A 1 -47.86 7.00 10.41
N PRO A 2 -47.01 6.09 10.91
CA PRO A 2 -45.79 6.49 11.61
C PRO A 2 -44.73 6.94 10.60
N SER A 3 -44.27 8.18 10.77
CA SER A 3 -43.15 8.77 10.06
C SER A 3 -41.86 8.05 10.43
N TRP A 4 -41.26 7.39 9.44
CA TRP A 4 -39.89 6.86 9.51
C TRP A 4 -38.94 8.05 9.55
N TRP A 5 -38.65 8.56 10.75
CA TRP A 5 -37.56 9.50 10.94
C TRP A 5 -36.26 8.73 10.76
N GLY A 6 -35.63 9.00 9.61
CA GLY A 6 -34.21 8.95 9.37
C GLY A 6 -33.50 7.77 10.02
N ILE A 7 -33.30 6.71 9.23
CA ILE A 7 -32.04 5.97 9.31
C ILE A 7 -30.97 7.04 9.20
N GLY A 8 -30.35 7.39 10.33
CA GLY A 8 -29.11 8.13 10.31
C GLY A 8 -28.21 7.33 9.41
N ALA A 9 -27.99 7.82 8.19
CA ALA A 9 -26.86 7.39 7.41
C ALA A 9 -25.69 7.68 8.34
N GLY A 10 -25.18 6.64 8.99
CA GLY A 10 -23.99 6.76 9.82
C GLY A 10 -23.01 7.44 8.90
N VAL A 11 -22.67 8.70 9.21
CA VAL A 11 -21.50 9.33 8.66
C VAL A 11 -20.43 8.27 8.86
N PRO A 12 -19.81 7.71 7.81
CA PRO A 12 -18.76 6.75 8.03
C PRO A 12 -17.76 7.51 8.90
N SER A 13 -17.70 7.15 10.18
CA SER A 13 -16.64 7.54 11.08
C SER A 13 -15.44 6.77 10.56
N GLY A 14 -14.95 7.18 9.39
CA GLY A 14 -13.77 6.63 8.77
C GLY A 14 -12.62 7.15 9.60
N ASP A 15 -12.39 6.50 10.74
CA ASP A 15 -11.26 6.76 11.63
C ASP A 15 -9.93 6.32 11.00
N SER A 16 -9.96 5.91 9.72
CA SER A 16 -8.80 5.54 8.93
C SER A 16 -8.01 6.82 8.60
N PRO A 17 -6.72 6.89 8.96
CA PRO A 17 -5.89 8.01 8.57
C PRO A 17 -5.71 8.05 7.04
N LEU A 18 -5.71 9.26 6.48
CA LEU A 18 -5.18 9.52 5.15
C LEU A 18 -3.65 9.45 5.21
N ILE A 19 -3.02 8.75 4.26
CA ILE A 19 -1.56 8.69 4.13
C ILE A 19 -1.13 9.57 2.97
N ILE A 20 -0.09 10.36 3.19
CA ILE A 20 0.44 11.37 2.26
C ILE A 20 1.90 11.03 2.02
N GLY A 21 2.30 11.00 0.75
CA GLY A 21 3.69 10.92 0.32
C GLY A 21 4.05 12.14 -0.51
N LEU A 22 5.20 12.74 -0.24
CA LEU A 22 5.64 13.98 -0.89
C LEU A 22 6.90 13.80 -1.73
N GLU A 23 7.13 14.73 -2.65
CA GLU A 23 8.30 14.75 -3.54
C GLU A 23 9.63 14.97 -2.79
N ASN A 24 9.58 15.56 -1.60
CA ASN A 24 10.77 15.70 -0.75
C ASN A 24 11.09 14.43 0.07
N GLY A 25 10.29 13.36 -0.06
CA GLY A 25 10.45 12.10 0.67
C GLY A 25 9.65 12.00 1.97
N ASP A 26 9.03 13.09 2.42
CA ASP A 26 8.21 13.07 3.63
C ASP A 26 6.99 12.17 3.44
N VAL A 27 6.70 11.40 4.50
CA VAL A 27 5.49 10.59 4.61
C VAL A 27 4.70 11.11 5.81
N GLY A 28 3.44 11.44 5.62
CA GLY A 28 2.57 11.97 6.66
C GLY A 28 1.29 11.17 6.78
N ARG A 29 0.71 11.17 7.98
CA ARG A 29 -0.67 10.72 8.21
C ARG A 29 -1.52 11.90 8.63
N ALA A 30 -2.77 11.93 8.19
CA ALA A 30 -3.69 12.97 8.54
C ALA A 30 -5.08 12.42 8.79
N ARG A 31 -5.83 13.06 9.68
CA ARG A 31 -7.27 12.79 9.85
C ARG A 31 -8.03 13.93 9.21
N PRO A 32 -8.84 13.68 8.16
CA PRO A 32 -9.76 14.69 7.67
C PRO A 32 -10.63 15.13 8.85
N GLY A 33 -10.53 16.40 9.25
CA GLY A 33 -11.45 16.95 10.24
C GLY A 33 -12.88 16.76 9.75
N VAL A 34 -13.83 16.54 10.67
CA VAL A 34 -15.25 16.50 10.30
C VAL A 34 -15.63 17.89 9.81
N VAL A 35 -15.68 18.08 8.49
CA VAL A 35 -16.26 19.30 7.91
C VAL A 35 -17.74 19.28 8.26
N SER A 36 -18.15 20.18 9.14
CA SER A 36 -19.57 20.35 9.47
C SER A 36 -20.34 20.66 8.19
N VAL A 37 -21.25 19.76 7.81
CA VAL A 37 -22.09 19.86 6.59
C VAL A 37 -23.04 21.08 6.63
N LEU A 38 -23.11 21.80 7.76
CA LEU A 38 -24.04 22.91 7.96
C LEU A 38 -23.57 24.26 7.40
N VAL A 39 -22.43 24.33 6.69
CA VAL A 39 -21.95 25.58 6.08
C VAL A 39 -22.35 25.64 4.59
N PRO A 40 -23.00 26.73 4.11
CA PRO A 40 -23.38 26.88 2.70
C PRO A 40 -22.18 26.73 1.76
N ARG A 41 -22.39 26.03 0.64
CA ARG A 41 -21.40 25.69 -0.43
C ARG A 41 -20.80 26.90 -1.18
N SER A 42 -20.85 28.11 -0.64
CA SER A 42 -20.47 29.35 -1.34
C SER A 42 -19.09 29.91 -0.98
N SER A 43 -18.29 29.21 -0.19
CA SER A 43 -16.89 29.58 0.04
C SER A 43 -16.04 28.32 -0.03
N GLU A 44 -14.84 28.45 -0.60
CA GLU A 44 -13.84 27.39 -0.59
C GLU A 44 -13.62 26.94 0.85
N ASN A 45 -14.32 25.87 1.25
CA ASN A 45 -14.21 25.29 2.58
C ASN A 45 -12.90 24.52 2.63
N LEU A 46 -11.78 25.24 2.66
CA LEU A 46 -10.47 24.70 2.96
C LEU A 46 -10.49 24.25 4.41
N ALA A 47 -10.66 22.95 4.62
CA ALA A 47 -10.47 22.34 5.93
C ALA A 47 -8.96 22.27 6.21
N SER A 48 -8.51 22.83 7.34
CA SER A 48 -7.14 22.64 7.79
C SER A 48 -6.93 21.15 8.07
N LEU A 49 -5.93 20.56 7.41
CA LEU A 49 -5.54 19.19 7.63
C LEU A 49 -4.30 19.18 8.55
N ASP A 50 -4.45 18.68 9.76
CA ASP A 50 -3.31 18.46 10.65
C ASP A 50 -2.59 17.18 10.21
N VAL A 51 -1.31 17.31 9.89
CA VAL A 51 -0.49 16.23 9.35
C VAL A 51 0.58 15.87 10.37
N ASP A 52 0.55 14.62 10.81
CA ASP A 52 1.59 14.06 11.65
C ASP A 52 2.61 13.31 10.78
N TRP A 53 3.87 13.72 10.87
CA TRP A 53 4.94 13.22 10.01
C TRP A 53 5.56 11.93 10.54
N LEU A 54 5.76 10.97 9.64
CA LEU A 54 6.45 9.71 9.86
C LEU A 54 7.92 9.85 9.44
N ASN A 55 8.74 8.85 9.77
CA ASN A 55 10.11 8.78 9.27
C ASN A 55 10.09 8.47 7.77
N GLY A 56 10.23 9.51 6.95
CA GLY A 56 10.12 9.43 5.50
C GLY A 56 11.31 8.81 4.77
N HIS A 57 11.20 8.83 3.45
CA HIS A 57 12.20 8.36 2.49
C HIS A 57 13.35 9.36 2.29
N ARG A 58 14.45 8.90 1.69
CA ARG A 58 15.58 9.76 1.31
C ARG A 58 15.44 10.38 -0.08
N GLY A 59 14.29 10.16 -0.72
CA GLY A 59 13.96 10.69 -2.04
C GLY A 59 12.45 10.69 -2.28
N PRO A 60 12.00 11.22 -3.43
CA PRO A 60 10.58 11.40 -3.75
C PRO A 60 9.74 10.14 -3.54
N VAL A 61 8.63 10.28 -2.80
CA VAL A 61 7.64 9.21 -2.69
C VAL A 61 6.89 9.11 -4.02
N GLN A 62 6.99 7.95 -4.66
CA GLN A 62 6.39 7.67 -5.97
C GLN A 62 5.01 7.05 -5.85
N ASN A 63 4.78 6.28 -4.79
CA ASN A 63 3.51 5.62 -4.58
C ASN A 63 3.22 5.40 -3.10
N VAL A 64 1.93 5.39 -2.77
CA VAL A 64 1.38 5.06 -1.47
C VAL A 64 0.25 4.06 -1.73
N ASP A 65 0.23 2.96 -1.00
CA ASP A 65 -0.87 1.99 -1.06
C ASP A 65 -1.26 1.52 0.34
N THR A 66 -2.55 1.28 0.53
CA THR A 66 -3.12 0.85 1.82
C THR A 66 -3.54 -0.61 1.75
N SER A 67 -3.25 -1.36 2.81
CA SER A 67 -3.61 -2.77 2.85
C SER A 67 -5.14 -2.95 2.80
N PRO A 68 -5.66 -3.83 1.93
CA PRO A 68 -7.08 -4.19 1.93
C PRO A 68 -7.44 -5.18 3.05
N PHE A 69 -6.46 -5.66 3.82
CA PHE A 69 -6.65 -6.70 4.84
C PHE A 69 -6.38 -6.25 6.27
N PHE A 70 -5.45 -5.31 6.48
CA PHE A 70 -5.04 -4.86 7.79
C PHE A 70 -5.29 -3.36 7.94
N HIS A 71 -6.11 -2.99 8.92
CA HIS A 71 -6.31 -1.58 9.27
C HIS A 71 -4.98 -0.93 9.66
N ASN A 72 -4.86 0.36 9.33
CA ASN A 72 -3.66 1.18 9.55
C ASN A 72 -2.40 0.70 8.81
N LEU A 73 -2.40 -0.44 8.12
CA LEU A 73 -1.24 -0.88 7.37
C LEU A 73 -1.20 -0.21 6.01
N CYS A 74 -0.07 0.44 5.71
CA CYS A 74 0.21 0.98 4.39
C CYS A 74 1.66 0.72 3.99
N LEU A 75 1.93 0.92 2.71
CA LEU A 75 3.28 0.95 2.18
C LEU A 75 3.49 2.21 1.36
N THR A 76 4.74 2.62 1.24
CA THR A 76 5.18 3.67 0.33
C THR A 76 6.40 3.18 -0.45
N CYS A 77 6.54 3.59 -1.70
CA CYS A 77 7.79 3.37 -2.46
C CYS A 77 8.36 4.69 -2.95
N SER A 78 9.68 4.72 -3.11
CA SER A 78 10.41 5.94 -3.44
C SER A 78 11.43 5.74 -4.56
N SER A 79 11.79 6.87 -5.16
CA SER A 79 12.96 6.98 -6.03
C SER A 79 14.29 6.72 -5.28
N ASP A 80 14.29 6.59 -3.95
CA ASP A 80 15.47 6.12 -3.20
C ASP A 80 15.74 4.61 -3.34
N GLY A 81 14.85 3.87 -4.01
CA GLY A 81 15.01 2.44 -4.25
C GLY A 81 14.39 1.53 -3.19
N SER A 82 13.68 2.12 -2.21
CA SER A 82 13.12 1.38 -1.10
C SER A 82 11.58 1.42 -1.04
N VAL A 83 11.01 0.38 -0.42
CA VAL A 83 9.61 0.33 0.03
C VAL A 83 9.61 0.38 1.54
N HIS A 84 8.82 1.25 2.15
CA HIS A 84 8.62 1.29 3.61
C HIS A 84 7.22 0.78 3.94
N PHE A 85 7.11 -0.11 4.93
CA PHE A 85 5.82 -0.47 5.52
C PHE A 85 5.59 0.35 6.77
N TYR A 86 4.39 0.90 6.92
CA TYR A 86 4.00 1.58 8.14
C TYR A 86 2.78 0.92 8.73
N ASN A 87 2.81 0.74 10.04
CA ASN A 87 1.59 0.84 10.83
C ASN A 87 1.33 2.34 11.01
N ALA A 88 0.20 2.82 10.51
CA ALA A 88 -0.18 4.23 10.60
C ALA A 88 -0.44 4.70 12.03
N LEU A 89 -0.23 3.87 13.05
CA LEU A 89 -0.16 4.24 14.47
C LEU A 89 1.27 4.60 14.92
N GLU A 90 2.30 4.19 14.19
CA GLU A 90 3.72 4.34 14.52
C GLU A 90 4.41 5.38 13.62
N ARG A 91 5.47 6.03 14.13
CA ARG A 91 6.29 6.98 13.35
C ARG A 91 7.31 6.28 12.46
N SER A 92 7.90 5.19 12.94
CA SER A 92 8.91 4.44 12.22
C SER A 92 8.26 3.40 11.30
N PRO A 93 8.86 3.11 10.14
CA PRO A 93 8.49 1.95 9.35
C PRO A 93 8.64 0.66 10.15
N LEU A 94 7.74 -0.30 9.95
CA LEU A 94 7.83 -1.67 10.45
C LEU A 94 8.96 -2.44 9.78
N ALA A 95 9.20 -2.16 8.50
CA ALA A 95 10.24 -2.78 7.69
C ALA A 95 10.52 -1.92 6.44
N THR A 96 11.72 -2.08 5.91
CA THR A 96 12.16 -1.49 4.64
C THR A 96 12.57 -2.62 3.69
N LEU A 97 12.02 -2.62 2.48
CA LEU A 97 12.44 -3.51 1.39
C LEU A 97 13.30 -2.75 0.39
N GLU A 98 14.34 -3.41 -0.10
CA GLU A 98 15.21 -2.89 -1.16
C GLU A 98 15.32 -3.99 -2.23
N PRO A 99 14.52 -3.94 -3.32
CA PRO A 99 14.50 -4.99 -4.33
C PRO A 99 15.84 -5.21 -5.04
N SER A 100 16.71 -4.19 -5.05
CA SER A 100 18.04 -4.22 -5.62
C SER A 100 19.01 -3.41 -4.76
N ALA A 101 20.28 -3.82 -4.75
CA ALA A 101 21.36 -3.06 -4.11
C ALA A 101 21.95 -1.95 -5.04
N GLU A 102 21.42 -1.80 -6.25
CA GLU A 102 21.87 -0.78 -7.20
C GLU A 102 21.41 0.62 -6.77
N THR A 103 22.34 1.58 -6.79
CA THR A 103 22.10 2.96 -6.32
C THR A 103 21.11 3.79 -7.15
N LYS A 104 20.77 3.35 -8.37
CA LYS A 104 19.84 4.05 -9.27
C LYS A 104 18.57 3.23 -9.57
N HIS A 105 18.22 2.33 -8.65
CA HIS A 105 17.08 1.45 -8.79
C HIS A 105 15.76 2.10 -8.32
N PHE A 106 15.32 3.16 -9.00
CA PHE A 106 14.13 3.90 -8.57
C PHE A 106 12.87 3.04 -8.66
N LEU A 107 12.00 3.11 -7.67
CA LEU A 107 10.73 2.38 -7.66
C LEU A 107 9.59 3.32 -8.02
N TYR A 108 8.73 2.92 -8.96
CA TYR A 108 7.68 3.79 -9.48
C TYR A 108 6.28 3.46 -8.96
N ALA A 109 6.00 2.20 -8.69
CA ALA A 109 4.77 1.79 -8.02
C ALA A 109 5.03 0.57 -7.14
N ALA A 110 4.32 0.49 -6.03
CA ALA A 110 4.29 -0.66 -5.14
C ALA A 110 2.86 -0.84 -4.66
N GLN A 111 2.32 -2.05 -4.75
CA GLN A 111 0.92 -2.31 -4.40
C GLN A 111 0.77 -3.63 -3.67
N PHE A 112 -0.15 -3.65 -2.71
CA PHE A 112 -0.66 -4.87 -2.11
C PHE A 112 -1.45 -5.67 -3.15
N SER A 113 -1.32 -6.99 -3.12
CA SER A 113 -2.27 -7.87 -3.77
C SER A 113 -3.64 -7.71 -3.10
N PRO A 114 -4.74 -7.57 -3.84
CA PRO A 114 -6.08 -7.53 -3.25
C PRO A 114 -6.60 -8.91 -2.82
N PHE A 115 -5.84 -9.99 -3.04
CA PHE A 115 -6.27 -11.38 -2.77
C PHE A 115 -5.40 -12.10 -1.73
N ARG A 116 -4.14 -11.69 -1.55
CA ARG A 116 -3.24 -12.25 -0.53
C ARG A 116 -2.56 -11.15 0.28
N PRO A 117 -2.72 -11.14 1.62
CA PRO A 117 -2.14 -10.10 2.47
C PRO A 117 -0.63 -9.95 2.35
N SER A 118 0.10 -11.05 2.14
CA SER A 118 1.57 -11.06 2.14
C SER A 118 2.19 -10.86 0.76
N VAL A 119 1.37 -10.68 -0.29
CA VAL A 119 1.86 -10.59 -1.68
C VAL A 119 1.83 -9.14 -2.14
N LEU A 120 2.92 -8.71 -2.77
CA LEU A 120 3.07 -7.35 -3.29
C LEU A 120 3.68 -7.38 -4.69
N ALA A 121 3.35 -6.37 -5.48
CA ALA A 121 4.01 -6.06 -6.73
C ALA A 121 4.74 -4.72 -6.61
N VAL A 122 5.98 -4.66 -7.08
CA VAL A 122 6.80 -3.44 -7.11
C VAL A 122 7.45 -3.32 -8.47
N VAL A 123 7.39 -2.13 -9.09
CA VAL A 123 7.97 -1.89 -10.42
C VAL A 123 9.05 -0.83 -10.37
N SER A 124 10.07 -1.00 -11.21
CA SER A 124 11.31 -0.22 -11.10
C SER A 124 11.81 0.38 -12.41
N ARG A 125 12.74 1.34 -12.26
CA ARG A 125 13.50 1.97 -13.34
C ARG A 125 14.38 1.02 -14.11
N SER A 126 14.82 -0.07 -13.48
CA SER A 126 15.64 -1.11 -14.09
C SER A 126 14.82 -2.13 -14.89
N SER A 127 13.62 -1.77 -15.36
CA SER A 127 12.75 -2.62 -16.21
C SER A 127 12.08 -3.80 -15.48
N PHE A 128 12.18 -3.89 -14.16
CA PHE A 128 11.71 -5.07 -13.43
C PHE A 128 10.34 -4.89 -12.80
N LEU A 129 9.56 -5.97 -12.85
CA LEU A 129 8.47 -6.27 -11.93
C LEU A 129 9.01 -7.22 -10.85
N HIS A 130 9.03 -6.74 -9.60
CA HIS A 130 9.38 -7.51 -8.42
C HIS A 130 8.11 -7.99 -7.73
N ILE A 131 8.05 -9.29 -7.44
CA ILE A 131 6.97 -9.90 -6.69
C ILE A 131 7.51 -10.34 -5.34
N TYR A 132 6.81 -9.93 -4.28
CA TYR A 132 7.10 -10.34 -2.91
C TYR A 132 6.04 -11.32 -2.42
N ASP A 133 6.46 -12.25 -1.56
CA ASP A 133 5.61 -13.04 -0.68
C ASP A 133 6.27 -13.02 0.70
N LEU A 134 5.81 -12.12 1.56
CA LEU A 134 6.45 -11.81 2.85
C LEU A 134 6.43 -13.00 3.83
N GLN A 135 5.61 -14.03 3.59
CA GLN A 135 5.68 -15.29 4.34
C GLN A 135 6.83 -16.19 3.89
N LYS A 136 7.34 -16.01 2.67
CA LYS A 136 8.43 -16.82 2.11
C LYS A 136 9.77 -16.12 2.19
N SER A 137 9.77 -14.80 1.99
CA SER A 137 10.98 -13.98 2.02
C SER A 137 10.62 -12.59 2.52
N GLN A 138 11.20 -12.20 3.66
CA GLN A 138 10.87 -10.96 4.33
C GLN A 138 11.40 -9.73 3.59
N LEU A 139 12.62 -9.83 3.04
CA LEU A 139 13.36 -8.66 2.52
C LEU A 139 13.61 -8.73 1.01
N LYS A 140 13.62 -9.93 0.42
CA LYS A 140 13.95 -10.12 -0.99
C LYS A 140 12.71 -10.50 -1.81
N PRO A 141 12.60 -10.04 -3.07
CA PRO A 141 11.58 -10.54 -3.99
C PRO A 141 11.69 -12.07 -4.13
N ILE A 142 10.54 -12.73 -4.25
CA ILE A 142 10.50 -14.15 -4.64
C ILE A 142 10.61 -14.34 -6.16
N ALA A 143 10.35 -13.27 -6.93
CA ALA A 143 10.57 -13.22 -8.36
C ALA A 143 10.88 -11.77 -8.78
N SER A 144 11.80 -11.62 -9.72
CA SER A 144 12.10 -10.36 -10.41
C SER A 144 12.08 -10.66 -11.91
N ILE A 145 11.16 -10.05 -12.65
CA ILE A 145 10.92 -10.37 -14.06
C ILE A 145 11.11 -9.10 -14.88
N GLU A 146 11.85 -9.19 -15.98
CA GLU A 146 11.95 -8.07 -16.92
C GLU A 146 10.58 -7.83 -17.57
N ALA A 147 9.98 -6.70 -17.24
CA ALA A 147 8.65 -6.33 -17.63
C ALA A 147 8.61 -5.16 -18.64
N GLY A 148 9.66 -4.34 -18.71
CA GLY A 148 9.81 -3.32 -19.74
C GLY A 148 10.38 -3.87 -21.06
N VAL A 149 10.06 -3.22 -22.17
CA VAL A 149 10.61 -3.56 -23.49
C VAL A 149 11.98 -2.89 -23.69
N ASP A 150 13.00 -3.69 -24.04
CA ASP A 150 14.38 -3.24 -24.27
C ASP A 150 14.94 -2.42 -23.08
N GLY A 151 14.74 -2.91 -21.86
CA GLY A 151 15.19 -2.23 -20.64
C GLY A 151 14.44 -0.94 -20.27
N ALA A 152 13.26 -0.70 -20.85
CA ALA A 152 12.44 0.46 -20.51
C ALA A 152 11.98 0.45 -19.03
N PRO A 153 11.97 1.62 -18.34
CA PRO A 153 11.40 1.73 -17.00
C PRO A 153 9.96 1.22 -16.95
N VAL A 154 9.61 0.45 -15.92
CA VAL A 154 8.21 0.06 -15.67
C VAL A 154 7.62 1.05 -14.69
N LEU A 155 6.64 1.82 -15.15
CA LEU A 155 6.12 3.00 -14.44
C LEU A 155 4.92 2.68 -13.56
N CYS A 156 4.14 1.67 -13.93
CA CYS A 156 2.93 1.31 -13.20
C CYS A 156 2.67 -0.20 -13.24
N SER A 157 1.95 -0.66 -12.21
CA SER A 157 1.34 -1.98 -12.14
C SER A 157 -0.11 -1.86 -11.69
N ALA A 158 -0.92 -2.87 -12.00
CA ALA A 158 -2.29 -2.96 -11.50
C ALA A 158 -2.76 -4.42 -11.40
N PHE A 159 -3.15 -4.85 -10.20
CA PHE A 159 -3.83 -6.13 -10.01
C PHE A 159 -5.26 -6.06 -10.57
N ASN A 160 -5.73 -7.14 -11.19
CA ASN A 160 -7.11 -7.25 -11.61
C ASN A 160 -8.00 -7.68 -10.43
N HIS A 161 -8.85 -6.79 -9.94
CA HIS A 161 -9.74 -7.03 -8.80
C HIS A 161 -10.88 -8.03 -9.08
N VAL A 162 -11.13 -8.38 -10.34
CA VAL A 162 -12.17 -9.36 -10.75
C VAL A 162 -11.57 -10.73 -11.02
N SER A 163 -10.39 -10.79 -11.62
CA SER A 163 -9.72 -12.04 -12.01
C SER A 163 -8.33 -12.09 -11.39
N PRO A 164 -8.17 -12.79 -10.25
CA PRO A 164 -6.99 -12.67 -9.39
C PRO A 164 -5.69 -13.16 -10.01
N GLU A 165 -5.77 -13.95 -11.07
CA GLU A 165 -4.60 -14.43 -11.79
C GLU A 165 -3.96 -13.38 -12.70
N TRP A 166 -4.54 -12.19 -12.86
CA TRP A 166 -4.01 -11.19 -13.78
C TRP A 166 -3.43 -9.96 -13.07
N LEU A 167 -2.21 -9.61 -13.47
CA LEU A 167 -1.51 -8.38 -13.13
C LEU A 167 -1.08 -7.70 -14.42
N ALA A 168 -1.31 -6.40 -14.55
CA ALA A 168 -0.85 -5.60 -15.68
C ALA A 168 0.37 -4.75 -15.27
N THR A 169 1.27 -4.50 -16.21
CA THR A 169 2.36 -3.52 -16.07
C THR A 169 2.44 -2.61 -17.28
N GLY A 170 2.73 -1.32 -17.09
CA GLY A 170 2.97 -0.35 -18.16
C GLY A 170 4.38 0.24 -18.08
N ASP A 171 5.07 0.29 -19.23
CA ASP A 171 6.43 0.85 -19.32
C ASP A 171 6.48 2.25 -19.94
N ALA A 172 7.64 2.89 -19.85
CA ALA A 172 7.87 4.24 -20.37
C ALA A 172 7.83 4.35 -21.92
N ARG A 173 7.72 3.22 -22.63
CA ARG A 173 7.51 3.18 -24.08
C ARG A 173 6.04 3.02 -24.44
N GLY A 174 5.15 2.99 -23.45
CA GLY A 174 3.72 2.77 -23.62
C GLY A 174 3.37 1.30 -23.88
N CYS A 175 4.28 0.35 -23.65
CA CYS A 175 3.96 -1.07 -23.74
C CYS A 175 3.26 -1.52 -22.46
N VAL A 176 2.14 -2.22 -22.63
CA VAL A 176 1.41 -2.87 -21.53
C VAL A 176 1.58 -4.37 -21.65
N ARG A 177 1.95 -5.02 -20.54
CA ARG A 177 2.06 -6.49 -20.45
C ARG A 177 1.10 -7.03 -19.42
N LEU A 178 0.61 -8.24 -19.67
CA LEU A 178 -0.20 -9.02 -18.76
C LEU A 178 0.61 -10.20 -18.22
N TRP A 179 0.56 -10.38 -16.90
CA TRP A 179 1.24 -11.43 -16.18
C TRP A 179 0.20 -12.33 -15.55
N ARG A 180 0.35 -13.64 -15.80
CA ARG A 180 -0.48 -14.64 -15.15
C ARG A 180 0.19 -15.09 -13.85
N LEU A 181 -0.43 -14.78 -12.72
CA LEU A 181 0.04 -15.17 -11.40
C LEU A 181 -0.29 -16.65 -11.13
N PRO A 182 0.64 -17.43 -10.56
CA PRO A 182 0.34 -18.79 -10.09
C PRO A 182 -0.59 -18.75 -8.88
N SER A 183 -1.29 -19.87 -8.63
CA SER A 183 -2.22 -20.02 -7.49
C SER A 183 -1.56 -19.70 -6.15
N THR A 184 -0.27 -19.96 -6.00
CA THR A 184 0.50 -19.65 -4.79
C THR A 184 0.57 -18.16 -4.46
N LEU A 185 0.31 -17.25 -5.41
CA LEU A 185 0.23 -15.80 -5.18
C LEU A 185 -1.20 -15.27 -5.05
N ILE A 186 -2.19 -16.16 -5.15
CA ILE A 186 -3.61 -15.84 -5.17
C ILE A 186 -4.33 -16.44 -3.97
N GLN A 187 -4.00 -17.67 -3.61
CA GLN A 187 -4.66 -18.41 -2.55
C GLN A 187 -4.11 -18.04 -1.18
N THR A 188 -4.95 -17.41 -0.35
CA THR A 188 -4.63 -17.07 1.04
C THR A 188 -4.26 -18.32 1.85
N THR A 189 -3.18 -18.24 2.62
CA THR A 189 -2.73 -19.32 3.52
C THR A 189 -3.56 -19.36 4.81
N ASP A 190 -3.51 -20.46 5.55
CA ASP A 190 -4.25 -20.57 6.82
C ASP A 190 -3.73 -19.59 7.88
N LEU A 191 -2.42 -19.32 7.89
CA LEU A 191 -1.81 -18.30 8.74
C LEU A 191 -2.32 -16.90 8.40
N GLU A 192 -2.42 -16.57 7.11
CA GLU A 192 -2.99 -15.30 6.65
C GLU A 192 -4.46 -15.17 7.05
N ARG A 193 -5.27 -16.23 6.84
CA ARG A 193 -6.68 -16.23 7.26
C ARG A 193 -6.84 -16.06 8.76
N ALA A 194 -5.97 -16.70 9.55
CA ALA A 194 -5.97 -16.53 11.01
C ALA A 194 -5.58 -15.11 11.41
N ALA A 195 -4.55 -14.55 10.80
CA ALA A 195 -4.09 -13.18 11.05
C ALA A 195 -5.16 -12.14 10.71
N VAL A 196 -5.79 -12.22 9.53
CA VAL A 196 -6.86 -11.29 9.11
C VAL A 196 -8.07 -11.38 10.03
N ARG A 197 -8.45 -12.59 10.50
CA ARG A 197 -9.53 -12.73 11.50
C ARG A 197 -9.12 -12.16 12.86
N GLY A 198 -7.86 -12.34 13.25
CA GLY A 198 -7.34 -11.89 14.54
C GLY A 198 -7.12 -10.37 14.63
N SER A 199 -6.89 -9.69 13.51
CA SER A 199 -6.61 -8.24 13.47
C SER A 199 -7.84 -7.37 13.72
N HIS A 200 -9.05 -7.91 13.60
CA HIS A 200 -10.28 -7.20 13.98
C HIS A 200 -10.41 -6.95 15.50
N GLY A 201 -9.54 -7.55 16.32
CA GLY A 201 -9.40 -7.20 17.73
C GLY A 201 -8.62 -5.89 17.92
N ARG A 202 -9.21 -4.90 18.61
CA ARG A 202 -8.72 -3.51 18.70
C ARG A 202 -7.29 -3.33 19.24
N GLU A 203 -6.77 -4.28 20.02
CA GLU A 203 -5.41 -4.24 20.61
C GLU A 203 -4.42 -5.21 19.95
N SER A 204 -4.85 -6.09 19.04
CA SER A 204 -4.00 -7.17 18.50
C SER A 204 -3.33 -6.83 17.16
N GLY A 205 -3.86 -5.86 16.41
CA GLY A 205 -3.48 -5.62 15.01
C GLY A 205 -1.98 -5.40 14.77
N GLU A 206 -1.32 -4.64 15.65
CA GLU A 206 0.11 -4.30 15.52
C GLU A 206 1.01 -5.54 15.58
N ASN A 207 0.74 -6.42 16.56
CA ASN A 207 1.50 -7.65 16.77
C ASN A 207 1.21 -8.69 15.70
N VAL A 208 0.01 -8.68 15.11
CA VAL A 208 -0.39 -9.65 14.09
C VAL A 208 0.46 -9.50 12.83
N VAL A 209 0.67 -8.28 12.32
CA VAL A 209 1.44 -8.07 11.08
C VAL A 209 2.92 -8.42 11.29
N ARG A 210 3.52 -7.96 12.39
CA ARG A 210 4.90 -8.32 12.75
C ARG A 210 5.06 -9.82 12.92
N SER A 211 4.14 -10.49 13.60
CA SER A 211 4.17 -11.95 13.78
C SER A 211 3.95 -12.71 12.46
N LEU A 212 3.09 -12.21 11.57
CA LEU A 212 2.76 -12.89 10.31
C LEU A 212 3.95 -12.89 9.34
N TRP A 213 4.68 -11.78 9.27
CA TRP A 213 5.82 -11.61 8.36
C TRP A 213 7.17 -11.74 9.05
N GLY A 214 7.18 -11.89 10.37
CA GLY A 214 8.39 -12.01 11.19
C GLY A 214 9.26 -10.75 11.17
N PHE A 215 8.65 -9.57 11.07
CA PHE A 215 9.38 -8.30 11.20
C PHE A 215 9.84 -8.12 12.65
N ALA A 216 11.08 -7.67 12.81
CA ALA A 216 11.59 -7.31 14.13
C ALA A 216 10.79 -6.11 14.70
N PRO A 217 10.61 -6.04 16.03
CA PRO A 217 10.00 -4.88 16.67
C PRO A 217 10.84 -3.62 16.52
#